data_AF-A0A351TFU1-F1
#
_entry.id   AF-A0A351TFU1-F1
#
_cell.length_a   1.000
_cell.length_b   1.000
_cell.length_c   1.000
_cell.angle_alpha   90.00
_cell.angle_beta   90.00
_cell.angle_gamma   90.00
#
_symmetry.space_group_name_H-M   'P 1'
#
loop_
_entity.id
_entity.type
_entity.pdbx_description
1 polymer ?
#
loop_
_entity_poly.entity_id
_entity_poly.type
_entity_poly.pdbx_seq_one_letter_code
_entity_poly.pdbx_strand_id
1 'polypeptide(L)'
;MEQEELEFTKEMLERNDILDNAVYKMCLTFLQFEDDENLDVKFPWDISILGEIRDLTVELLREKWYPVCDPCIVCDEPNRYCNLEECYMHSCNLHP
;
A
#
# COMPACT_ATOMS: atom_id res chain seq x y z
N MET A 1 -23.77 -12.14 -17.88
CA MET A 1 -22.44 -11.66 -18.29
C MET A 1 -21.60 -11.73 -17.04
N GLU A 2 -20.64 -12.64 -16.98
CA GLU A 2 -19.59 -12.57 -15.97
C GLU A 2 -18.86 -11.24 -16.20
N GLN A 3 -18.92 -10.32 -15.22
CA GLN A 3 -18.01 -9.18 -15.21
C GLN A 3 -16.62 -9.77 -14.97
N GLU A 4 -15.68 -9.51 -15.88
CA GLU A 4 -14.27 -9.79 -15.60
C GLU A 4 -13.91 -9.12 -14.27
N GLU A 5 -13.36 -9.91 -13.34
CA GLU A 5 -12.88 -9.36 -12.08
C GLU A 5 -11.78 -8.35 -12.38
N LEU A 6 -11.91 -7.15 -11.83
CA LEU A 6 -10.91 -6.11 -11.96
C LEU A 6 -9.65 -6.53 -11.20
N GLU A 7 -8.53 -6.69 -11.91
CA GLU A 7 -7.23 -7.03 -11.32
C GLU A 7 -6.31 -5.81 -11.23
N PHE A 8 -5.31 -5.87 -10.35
CA PHE A 8 -4.27 -4.85 -10.29
C PHE A 8 -3.42 -4.83 -11.56
N THR A 9 -3.10 -3.63 -12.06
CA THR A 9 -2.11 -3.49 -13.14
C THR A 9 -0.70 -3.79 -12.65
N LYS A 10 0.23 -4.03 -13.58
CA LYS A 10 1.65 -4.25 -13.24
C LYS A 10 2.23 -3.08 -12.45
N GLU A 11 1.90 -1.85 -12.86
CA GLU A 11 2.37 -0.62 -12.23
C GLU A 11 1.80 -0.46 -10.81
N MET A 12 0.54 -0.89 -10.57
CA MET A 12 -0.04 -0.91 -9.22
C MET A 12 0.66 -1.92 -8.32
N LEU A 13 0.95 -3.13 -8.84
CA LEU A 13 1.70 -4.16 -8.10
C LEU A 13 3.11 -3.68 -7.75
N GLU A 14 3.85 -3.11 -8.70
CA GLU A 14 5.18 -2.55 -8.45
C GLU A 14 5.13 -1.43 -7.40
N ARG A 15 4.08 -0.59 -7.43
CA ARG A 15 3.90 0.45 -6.41
C ARG A 15 3.61 -0.15 -5.04
N ASN A 16 2.79 -1.20 -4.95
CA ASN A 16 2.49 -1.89 -3.70
C ASN A 16 3.76 -2.51 -3.11
N ASP A 17 4.58 -3.19 -3.93
CA ASP A 17 5.85 -3.76 -3.49
C ASP A 17 6.78 -2.69 -2.90
N ILE A 18 6.86 -1.51 -3.52
CA ILE A 18 7.67 -0.39 -2.99
C ILE A 18 7.16 0.07 -1.62
N LEU A 19 5.84 0.16 -1.44
CA LEU A 19 5.21 0.57 -0.19
C LEU A 19 5.45 -0.44 0.92
N ASP A 20 5.23 -1.73 0.65
CA ASP A 20 5.39 -2.80 1.62
C ASP A 20 6.86 -2.89 2.08
N ASN A 21 7.82 -2.72 1.15
CA ASN A 21 9.24 -2.62 1.47
C ASN A 21 9.58 -1.40 2.33
N ALA A 22 8.94 -0.26 2.09
CA ALA A 22 9.16 0.95 2.89
C ALA A 22 8.60 0.80 4.31
N VAL A 23 7.40 0.22 4.43
CA VAL A 23 6.78 -0.08 5.72
C VAL A 23 7.64 -1.07 6.50
N TYR A 24 8.10 -2.16 5.87
CA TYR A 24 8.98 -3.12 6.52
C TYR A 24 10.25 -2.46 7.06
N LYS A 25 10.92 -1.62 6.25
CA LYS A 25 12.09 -0.85 6.70
C LYS A 25 11.79 0.11 7.87
N MET A 26 10.65 0.80 7.84
CA MET A 26 10.21 1.63 8.95
C MET A 26 10.05 0.81 10.23
N CYS A 27 9.42 -0.37 10.14
CA CYS A 27 9.26 -1.28 11.26
C CYS A 27 10.61 -1.74 11.82
N LEU A 28 11.57 -2.12 10.95
CA LEU A 28 12.93 -2.47 11.39
C LEU A 28 13.57 -1.32 12.17
N THR A 29 13.41 -0.08 11.72
CA THR A 29 13.95 1.08 12.44
C THR A 29 13.29 1.35 13.79
N PHE A 30 11.96 1.25 13.88
CA PHE A 30 11.28 1.43 15.16
C PHE A 30 11.59 0.31 16.16
N LEU A 31 11.82 -0.90 15.66
CA LEU A 31 12.18 -2.06 16.48
C LEU A 31 13.68 -2.14 16.78
N GLN A 32 14.51 -1.27 16.18
CA GLN A 32 15.98 -1.27 16.27
C GLN A 32 16.59 -2.59 15.78
N PHE A 33 16.08 -3.10 14.66
CA PHE A 33 16.48 -4.38 14.06
C PHE A 33 17.24 -4.21 12.73
N GLU A 34 17.63 -2.99 12.34
CA GLU A 34 18.20 -2.72 11.01
C GLU A 34 19.42 -3.57 10.66
N ASP A 35 20.26 -3.90 11.65
CA ASP A 35 21.46 -4.70 11.50
C ASP A 35 21.33 -6.11 12.13
N ASP A 36 20.11 -6.56 12.43
CA ASP A 36 19.88 -7.87 13.06
C ASP A 36 19.97 -9.00 12.03
N GLU A 37 20.73 -10.05 12.34
CA GLU A 37 20.87 -11.21 11.45
C GLU A 37 19.67 -12.18 11.52
N ASN A 38 18.79 -12.06 12.53
CA ASN A 38 17.67 -12.97 12.79
C ASN A 38 16.30 -12.33 12.51
N LEU A 39 16.21 -11.47 11.48
CA LEU A 39 14.96 -10.79 11.11
C LEU A 39 13.81 -11.76 10.84
N ASP A 40 14.06 -12.84 10.11
CA ASP A 40 13.04 -13.85 9.76
C ASP A 40 12.38 -14.50 10.99
N VAL A 41 13.02 -14.43 12.15
CA VAL A 41 12.49 -14.94 13.42
C VAL A 41 11.86 -13.83 14.26
N LYS A 42 12.49 -12.65 14.32
CA LYS A 42 12.07 -11.55 15.20
C LYS A 42 10.92 -10.73 14.61
N PHE A 43 10.95 -10.49 13.30
CA PHE A 43 9.94 -9.73 12.58
C PHE A 43 9.91 -10.23 11.12
N PRO A 44 9.30 -11.40 10.87
CA PRO A 44 9.23 -11.96 9.52
C PRO A 44 8.44 -11.04 8.57
N TRP A 45 8.70 -11.19 7.27
CA TRP A 45 7.89 -10.57 6.23
C TRP A 45 6.47 -11.17 6.21
N ASP A 46 5.54 -10.50 6.89
CA ASP A 46 4.13 -10.85 6.92
C ASP A 46 3.31 -9.76 6.23
N ILE A 47 2.76 -10.07 5.06
CA ILE A 47 2.04 -9.09 4.23
C ILE A 47 0.76 -8.58 4.90
N SER A 48 0.16 -9.37 5.82
CA SER A 48 -1.02 -8.95 6.57
C SER A 48 -0.65 -7.86 7.56
N ILE A 49 0.45 -8.05 8.31
CA ILE A 49 0.94 -7.06 9.26
C ILE A 49 1.41 -5.79 8.53
N LEU A 50 2.14 -5.96 7.43
CA LEU A 50 2.59 -4.83 6.61
C LEU A 50 1.42 -4.04 6.02
N GLY A 51 0.39 -4.73 5.56
CA GLY A 51 -0.86 -4.12 5.09
C GLY A 51 -1.56 -3.30 6.17
N GLU A 52 -1.75 -3.84 7.38
CA GLU A 52 -2.38 -3.11 8.47
C GLU A 52 -1.60 -1.84 8.88
N ILE A 53 -0.27 -1.93 8.96
CA ILE A 53 0.58 -0.77 9.28
C ILE A 53 0.54 0.27 8.15
N ARG A 54 0.54 -0.19 6.90
CA ARG A 54 0.40 0.66 5.72
C ARG A 54 -0.93 1.41 5.75
N ASP A 55 -2.05 0.72 5.96
CA ASP A 55 -3.39 1.31 5.99
C ASP A 55 -3.49 2.41 7.05
N LEU A 56 -3.04 2.14 8.28
CA LEU A 56 -2.98 3.12 9.37
C LEU A 56 -2.12 4.34 9.02
N THR A 57 -0.98 4.11 8.36
CA THR A 57 -0.07 5.18 7.94
C THR A 57 -0.70 6.05 6.85
N VAL A 58 -1.33 5.42 5.85
CA VAL A 58 -2.01 6.09 4.74
C VAL A 58 -3.18 6.92 5.27
N GLU A 59 -4.00 6.36 6.16
CA GLU A 59 -5.11 7.05 6.81
C GLU A 59 -4.62 8.30 7.54
N LEU A 60 -3.62 8.15 8.42
CA LEU A 60 -3.04 9.26 9.16
C LEU A 60 -2.49 10.38 8.25
N LEU A 61 -1.78 10.01 7.18
CA LEU A 61 -1.23 11.00 6.24
C LEU A 61 -2.33 11.74 5.48
N ARG A 62 -3.37 11.03 5.03
CA ARG A 62 -4.52 11.62 4.35
C ARG A 62 -5.33 12.53 5.28
N GLU A 63 -5.53 12.16 6.54
CA GLU A 63 -6.14 13.04 7.57
C GLU A 63 -5.38 14.35 7.78
N LYS A 64 -4.06 14.34 7.52
CA LYS A 64 -3.20 15.53 7.57
C LYS A 64 -3.05 16.22 6.21
N TRP A 65 -3.89 15.88 5.24
CA TRP A 65 -3.93 16.47 3.89
C TRP A 65 -2.67 16.20 3.06
N TYR A 66 -1.90 15.17 3.40
CA TYR A 66 -0.78 14.74 2.55
C TYR A 66 -1.29 13.78 1.47
N PRO A 67 -0.98 14.03 0.19
CA PRO A 67 -1.32 13.09 -0.87
C PRO A 67 -0.53 11.79 -0.72
N VAL A 68 -1.21 10.65 -0.80
CA VAL A 68 -0.58 9.33 -0.73
C VAL A 68 -1.08 8.45 -1.87
N CYS A 69 -0.12 8.05 -2.72
CA CYS A 69 -0.33 7.06 -3.75
C CYS A 69 -0.22 5.65 -3.17
N ASP A 70 -1.40 5.10 -2.91
CA ASP A 70 -1.69 3.80 -2.32
C ASP A 70 -2.77 3.13 -3.19
N PRO A 71 -2.38 2.47 -4.29
CA PRO A 71 -3.33 2.01 -5.29
C PRO A 71 -4.17 0.84 -4.78
N CYS A 72 -5.49 0.96 -4.86
CA CYS A 72 -6.43 -0.07 -4.41
C CYS A 72 -7.57 -0.30 -5.42
N ILE A 73 -8.24 -1.45 -5.31
CA ILE A 73 -9.51 -1.73 -5.98
C ILE A 73 -10.62 -1.46 -4.97
N VAL A 74 -11.52 -0.55 -5.33
CA VAL A 74 -12.73 -0.26 -4.56
C VAL A 74 -13.81 -1.26 -5.00
N CYS A 75 -14.28 -2.05 -4.04
CA CYS A 75 -15.33 -3.05 -4.23
C CYS A 75 -16.72 -2.39 -4.26
N ASP A 76 -17.00 -1.64 -5.32
CA ASP A 76 -18.31 -1.04 -5.65
C ASP A 76 -19.07 -1.92 -6.68
N GLU A 77 -20.30 -1.56 -7.06
CA GLU A 77 -21.00 -2.14 -8.21
C GLU A 77 -21.03 -1.13 -9.38
N PRO A 78 -20.12 -1.20 -10.38
CA PRO A 78 -19.03 -2.17 -10.57
C PRO A 78 -17.75 -1.84 -9.79
N ASN A 79 -16.90 -2.83 -9.58
CA ASN A 79 -15.55 -2.64 -9.04
C ASN A 79 -14.79 -1.61 -9.88
N ARG A 80 -13.97 -0.80 -9.22
CA ARG A 80 -13.17 0.24 -9.88
C ARG A 80 -11.83 0.43 -9.19
N TYR A 81 -10.86 1.00 -9.89
CA TYR A 81 -9.66 1.50 -9.24
C TYR A 81 -9.96 2.72 -8.38
N CYS A 82 -9.11 2.99 -7.39
CA CYS A 82 -9.11 4.25 -6.67
C CYS A 82 -8.96 5.44 -7.63
N ASN A 83 -9.45 6.60 -7.22
CA ASN A 83 -9.37 7.82 -8.03
C ASN A 83 -8.50 8.91 -7.37
N LEU A 84 -8.28 10.01 -8.12
CA LEU A 84 -7.44 11.12 -7.68
C LEU A 84 -7.95 11.83 -6.42
N GLU A 85 -9.27 11.96 -6.28
CA GLU A 85 -9.91 12.61 -5.13
C GLU A 85 -9.67 11.80 -3.84
N GLU A 86 -9.90 10.48 -3.91
CA GLU A 86 -9.65 9.55 -2.79
C GLU A 86 -8.17 9.52 -2.38
N CYS A 87 -7.27 9.71 -3.34
CA CYS A 87 -5.84 9.75 -3.11
C CYS A 87 -5.29 11.14 -2.73
N TYR A 88 -6.13 12.18 -2.79
CA TYR A 88 -5.74 13.60 -2.66
C TYR A 88 -4.66 14.05 -3.66
N MET A 89 -4.57 13.40 -4.83
CA MET A 89 -3.53 13.66 -5.83
C MET A 89 -4.02 14.51 -7.02
N HIS A 90 -3.11 15.24 -7.66
CA HIS A 90 -3.41 16.01 -8.88
C HIS A 90 -3.17 15.22 -10.18
N SER A 91 -2.40 14.15 -10.12
CA SER A 91 -2.08 13.29 -11.27
C SER A 91 -1.69 11.89 -10.78
N CYS A 92 -2.00 10.85 -11.56
CA CYS A 92 -1.62 9.47 -11.30
C CYS A 92 -1.24 8.80 -12.62
N ASN A 93 -0.11 8.09 -12.65
CA ASN A 93 0.34 7.32 -13.81
C ASN A 93 0.15 5.80 -13.61
N LEU A 94 -0.58 5.39 -12.55
CA LEU A 94 -0.79 3.98 -12.20
C LEU A 94 -2.16 3.46 -12.64
N HIS A 95 -3.06 4.35 -13.05
CA HIS A 95 -4.37 4.01 -13.60
C HIS A 95 -4.34 4.17 -15.13
N PRO A 96 -5.08 3.33 -15.88
CA PRO A 96 -5.41 3.59 -17.29
C PRO A 96 -6.16 4.91 -17.50
#